data_AF-A0A1V5PFD0-F1
#
_entry.id   AF-A0A1V5PFD0-F1
#
_cell.length_a   1.000
_cell.length_b   1.000
_cell.length_c   1.000
_cell.angle_alpha   90.00
_cell.angle_beta   90.00
_cell.angle_gamma   90.00
#
_symmetry.space_group_name_H-M   'P 1'
#
loop_
_entity.id
_entity.type
_entity.pdbx_description
1 polymer ?
#
loop_
_entity_poly.entity_id
_entity_poly.type
_entity_poly.pdbx_seq_one_letter_code
_entity_poly.pdbx_strand_id
1 'polypeptide(L)' 'MKIVIPEFVIAHVEARACTMLETCDFVILDQHGTPQGEIEGAEVLMLPWQLPAGIRQSLYALPTLKWVHS' A
#
# COMPACT_ATOMS: atom_id res chain seq x y z
N MET A 1 3.62 -9.27 -7.31
CA MET A 1 2.44 -8.96 -6.46
C MET A 1 2.49 -7.49 -6.12
N LYS A 2 1.38 -6.76 -6.27
CA LYS A 2 1.36 -5.30 -6.08
C LYS A 2 0.80 -4.91 -4.71
N ILE A 3 1.56 -4.11 -3.96
CA ILE A 3 1.29 -3.76 -2.56
C ILE A 3 1.25 -2.24 -2.41
N VAL A 4 0.14 -1.72 -1.88
CA VAL A 4 0.06 -0.33 -1.43
C VAL A 4 0.55 -0.27 0.02
N ILE A 5 1.60 0.50 0.27
CA ILE A 5 2.32 0.51 1.55
C ILE A 5 2.54 1.94 2.06
N PRO A 6 2.51 2.17 3.38
CA PRO A 6 2.87 3.46 3.95
C PRO A 6 4.29 3.91 3.61
N GLU A 7 4.46 5.20 3.39
CA GLU A 7 5.76 5.83 3.19
C GLU A 7 6.75 5.52 4.31
N PHE A 8 6.34 5.56 5.58
CA PHE A 8 7.28 5.25 6.67
C PHE A 8 7.69 3.78 6.74
N VAL A 9 6.93 2.87 6.13
CA VAL A 9 7.25 1.43 6.14
C VAL A 9 8.25 1.08 5.04
N ILE A 10 8.23 1.77 3.88
CA ILE A 10 9.13 1.43 2.76
C ILE A 10 10.61 1.51 3.17
N ALA A 11 10.97 2.51 3.97
CA ALA A 11 12.33 2.68 4.49
C ALA A 11 12.79 1.47 5.35
N HIS A 12 11.87 0.82 6.05
CA HIS A 12 12.17 -0.37 6.85
C HIS A 12 12.28 -1.64 5.99
N VAL A 13 11.55 -1.71 4.89
CA VAL A 13 11.61 -2.81 3.93
C VAL A 13 12.93 -2.75 3.15
N GLU A 14 13.32 -1.57 2.68
CA GLU A 14 14.60 -1.31 1.99
C GLU A 14 15.80 -1.60 2.88
N ALA A 15 15.80 -1.11 4.12
CA ALA A 15 16.91 -1.30 5.06
C ALA A 15 17.18 -2.77 5.40
N ARG A 16 16.19 -3.65 5.24
CA ARG A 16 16.30 -5.08 5.58
C ARG A 16 16.76 -5.96 4.41
N ALA A 17 17.10 -5.39 3.25
CA ALA A 17 17.40 -6.15 2.02
C ALA A 17 16.36 -7.27 1.82
N CYS A 18 15.09 -6.91 2.01
CA CYS A 18 14.02 -7.90 2.06
C CYS A 18 13.87 -8.52 0.66
N THR A 19 14.00 -9.84 0.53
CA THR A 19 13.77 -10.57 -0.73
C THR A 19 12.40 -10.31 -1.35
N MET A 20 11.45 -9.78 -0.57
CA MET A 20 10.18 -9.27 -1.07
C MET A 20 10.31 -8.10 -2.06
N LEU A 21 11.36 -7.26 -1.94
CA LEU A 21 11.59 -6.14 -2.85
C LEU A 21 11.85 -6.59 -4.29
N GLU A 22 12.46 -7.77 -4.46
CA GLU A 22 12.77 -8.31 -5.79
C GLU A 22 11.55 -8.94 -6.48
N THR A 23 10.45 -9.16 -5.76
CA THR A 23 9.29 -9.93 -6.22
C THR A 23 7.95 -9.20 -6.12
N CYS A 24 7.94 -8.03 -5.49
CA CYS A 24 6.75 -7.23 -5.26
C CYS A 24 6.89 -5.82 -5.82
N ASP A 25 5.80 -5.31 -6.41
CA ASP A 25 5.69 -3.93 -6.86
C ASP A 25 5.05 -3.11 -5.73
N PHE A 26 5.72 -2.04 -5.31
CA PHE A 26 5.24 -1.21 -4.21
C PHE A 26 4.69 0.12 -4.74
N VAL A 27 3.54 0.51 -4.21
CA VAL A 27 2.99 1.86 -4.37
C VAL A 27 2.99 2.52 -3.01
N ILE A 28 3.70 3.63 -2.89
CA ILE A 28 3.83 4.36 -1.64
C ILE A 28 2.54 5.14 -1.38
N LEU A 29 2.03 5.08 -0.16
CA LEU A 29 0.89 5.84 0.32
C LEU A 29 1.36 6.81 1.40
N ASP A 30 1.10 8.10 1.19
CA ASP A 30 1.40 9.12 2.18
C ASP A 30 0.43 9.07 3.39
N GLN A 31 0.72 9.85 4.43
CA GLN A 31 -0.13 9.93 5.64
C GLN A 31 -1.56 10.42 5.38
N HIS A 32 -1.81 11.10 4.25
CA HIS A 32 -3.12 11.61 3.85
C HIS A 32 -3.91 10.62 2.99
N GLY A 33 -3.31 9.49 2.61
CA GLY A 33 -3.92 8.48 1.76
C GLY A 33 -3.78 8.78 0.27
N THR A 34 -2.82 9.61 -0.11
CA THR A 34 -2.48 9.89 -1.51
C THR A 34 -1.42 8.89 -1.99
N PRO A 35 -1.71 8.12 -3.05
CA PRO A 35 -0.72 7.21 -3.62
C PRO A 35 0.29 7.94 -4.51
N GLN A 36 1.57 7.61 -4.36
CA GLN A 36 2.65 8.05 -5.22
C GLN A 36 2.81 7.07 -6.40
N GLY A 37 1.76 6.94 -7.21
CA GLY A 37 1.72 6.03 -8.35
C GLY A 37 0.34 5.43 -8.58
N GLU A 38 0.24 4.58 -9.61
CA GLU A 38 -1.02 3.92 -9.95
C GLU A 38 -1.30 2.76 -8.97
N ILE A 39 -2.49 2.75 -8.36
CA ILE A 39 -2.93 1.69 -7.44
C ILE A 39 -3.67 0.55 -8.14
N GLU A 40 -3.95 0.67 -9.44
CA GLU A 40 -4.64 -0.35 -10.22
C GLU A 40 -3.85 -1.67 -10.19
N GLY A 41 -4.57 -2.79 -9.99
CA GLY A 41 -3.97 -4.10 -9.84
C GLY A 41 -3.36 -4.38 -8.46
N ALA A 42 -3.45 -3.47 -7.50
CA ALA A 42 -3.00 -3.74 -6.13
C ALA A 42 -3.82 -4.88 -5.50
N GLU A 43 -3.11 -5.79 -4.86
CA GLU A 43 -3.66 -6.99 -4.23
C GLU A 43 -3.65 -6.88 -2.71
N VAL A 44 -2.71 -6.10 -2.17
CA VAL A 44 -2.51 -5.90 -0.74
C VAL A 44 -2.49 -4.41 -0.43
N LEU A 45 -3.20 -4.02 0.63
CA LEU A 45 -3.23 -2.66 1.15
C LEU A 45 -2.82 -2.66 2.62
N MET A 46 -1.79 -1.89 2.96
CA MET A 46 -1.34 -1.70 4.33
C MET A 46 -1.74 -0.31 4.81
N LEU A 47 -2.58 -0.25 5.85
CA LEU A 47 -3.16 0.98 6.41
C LEU A 47 -3.10 0.96 7.95
N PRO A 48 -1.93 1.25 8.55
CA PRO A 48 -1.76 1.24 10.00
C PRO A 48 -2.35 2.46 10.72
N TRP A 49 -3.04 3.35 10.00
CA TRP A 49 -3.77 4.48 10.56
C TRP A 49 -5.15 4.63 9.92
N GLN A 50 -5.99 5.43 10.57
CA GLN A 50 -7.32 5.77 10.07
C GLN A 50 -7.22 6.85 8.99
N LEU A 51 -7.78 6.56 7.81
CA LEU A 51 -7.99 7.55 6.75
C LEU A 51 -9.43 8.08 6.75
N PRO A 52 -9.67 9.27 6.19
CA PRO A 52 -11.02 9.76 5.91
C PRO A 52 -11.86 8.72 5.17
N ALA A 53 -13.14 8.62 5.51
CA ALA A 53 -14.02 7.56 5.03
C ALA A 53 -14.08 7.46 3.49
N GLY A 54 -14.09 8.60 2.79
CA GLY A 54 -14.10 8.63 1.32
C GLY A 54 -12.83 8.03 0.72
N ILE A 55 -11.66 8.41 1.23
CA ILE A 55 -10.36 7.90 0.76
C ILE A 55 -10.26 6.40 1.03
N ARG A 56 -10.63 5.98 2.25
CA ARG A 56 -10.64 4.56 2.62
C ARG A 56 -11.57 3.75 1.71
N GLN A 57 -12.76 4.26 1.41
CA GLN A 57 -13.70 3.59 0.50
C GLN A 57 -13.12 3.46 -0.91
N SER A 58 -12.46 4.49 -1.43
CA SER A 58 -11.80 4.44 -2.75
C SER A 58 -10.69 3.37 -2.78
N LEU A 59 -9.88 3.26 -1.72
CA LEU A 59 -8.85 2.24 -1.63
C LEU A 59 -9.43 0.82 -1.48
N TYR A 60 -10.53 0.65 -0.75
CA TYR A 60 -11.20 -0.64 -0.60
C TYR A 60 -12.01 -1.07 -1.81
N ALA A 61 -12.35 -0.14 -2.72
CA ALA A 61 -13.10 -0.42 -3.93
C ALA A 61 -12.25 -1.06 -5.04
N LEU A 62 -10.95 -1.26 -4.82
CA LEU A 62 -10.06 -1.90 -5.78
C LEU A 62 -10.51 -3.35 -6.07
N PRO A 63 -10.87 -3.69 -7.32
CA PRO A 63 -11.44 -5.01 -7.64
C PRO A 63 -10.44 -6.15 -7.48
N THR A 64 -9.14 -5.85 -7.49
CA THR A 64 -8.04 -6.80 -7.33
C THR A 64 -7.61 -6.99 -5.87
N LEU A 65 -8.18 -6.21 -4.94
CA LEU A 65 -7.77 -6.23 -3.54
C LEU A 65 -8.15 -7.55 -2.87
N LYS A 66 -7.16 -8.25 -2.33
CA LYS A 66 -7.31 -9.55 -1.67
C LYS A 66 -7.10 -9.46 -0.17
N TRP A 67 -6.27 -8.53 0.29
CA TRP A 67 -5.92 -8.41 1.71
C TRP A 67 -5.73 -6.96 2.14
N VAL A 68 -6.22 -6.66 3.35
CA VAL A 68 -5.98 -5.40 4.05
C VAL A 68 -5.30 -5.71 5.38
N HIS A 69 -4.17 -5.06 5.63
CA HIS A 69 -3.47 -5.10 6.90
C HIS A 69 -3.60 -3.73 7.58
N SER A 70 -4.17 -3.71 8.79
CA SER A 70 -4.43 -2.50 9.59
C SER A 70 -3.80 -2.58 10.96
#